data_AF-A0A847CH02-F1
#
_entry.id   AF-A0A847CH02-F1
#
_cell.length_a   1.000
_cell.length_b   1.000
_cell.length_c   1.000
_cell.angle_alpha   90.00
_cell.angle_beta   90.00
_cell.angle_gamma   90.00
#
_symmetry.space_group_name_H-M   'P 1'
#
loop_
_entity.id
_entity.type
_entity.pdbx_description
1 polymer ?
#
loop_
_entity_poly.entity_id
_entity_poly.type
_entity_poly.pdbx_seq_one_letter_code
_entity_poly.pdbx_strand_id
1 'polypeptide(L)'
;MEIKCNNCHNNINKIIQKNFDEYIVGRYQCSNCKNKQQRYISELDLMIYFGISCTSYALSIFLVFSIFQYINNLIFIAIFVVILFVFLFFLFRYMPLWIYEKAPLKHNWKTYNFKEEEKPISKRMKWQFIMFLLVSFMFGTSEQYTYFFYILIVLFIGIVFIKIKLLYNKEKEIFSRKKGVIN
;
A
#
# COMPACT_ATOMS: atom_id res chain seq x y z
N MET A 1 -12.48 4.65 12.16
CA MET A 1 -12.06 5.86 11.45
C MET A 1 -12.98 6.09 10.25
N GLU A 2 -13.66 7.24 10.20
CA GLU A 2 -14.59 7.60 9.13
C GLU A 2 -14.13 8.87 8.46
N ILE A 3 -13.87 8.80 7.14
CA ILE A 3 -13.51 9.96 6.33
C ILE A 3 -14.78 10.41 5.61
N LYS A 4 -15.13 11.68 5.82
CA LYS A 4 -16.32 12.31 5.25
C LYS A 4 -15.95 13.16 4.03
N CYS A 5 -16.84 13.24 3.05
CA CYS A 5 -16.71 14.15 1.93
C CYS A 5 -16.75 15.62 2.40
N ASN A 6 -15.87 16.47 1.88
CA ASN A 6 -15.83 17.89 2.26
C ASN A 6 -17.13 18.64 1.98
N ASN A 7 -17.89 18.24 0.94
CA ASN A 7 -19.10 18.94 0.52
C ASN A 7 -20.42 18.35 1.10
N CYS A 8 -20.61 17.04 1.02
CA CYS A 8 -21.88 16.40 1.42
C CYS A 8 -21.79 15.60 2.73
N HIS A 9 -20.64 15.61 3.40
CA HIS A 9 -20.36 14.90 4.66
C HIS A 9 -20.63 13.38 4.69
N ASN A 10 -21.01 12.77 3.56
CA ASN A 10 -21.16 11.32 3.45
C ASN A 10 -19.81 10.61 3.57
N ASN A 11 -19.87 9.38 4.07
CA ASN A 11 -18.73 8.50 4.23
C ASN A 11 -18.14 8.12 2.85
N ILE A 12 -16.85 8.39 2.65
CA ILE A 12 -16.13 8.08 1.41
C ILE A 12 -15.09 6.95 1.57
N ASN A 13 -15.07 6.24 2.71
CA ASN A 13 -14.11 5.18 3.00
C ASN A 13 -14.05 4.12 1.89
N LYS A 14 -15.21 3.67 1.39
CA LYS A 14 -15.29 2.65 0.32
C LYS A 14 -14.62 3.12 -0.98
N ILE A 15 -14.76 4.40 -1.32
CA ILE A 15 -14.17 4.99 -2.53
C ILE A 15 -12.66 5.08 -2.37
N ILE A 16 -12.20 5.53 -1.19
CA ILE A 16 -10.77 5.61 -0.88
C ILE A 16 -10.14 4.22 -0.99
N GLN A 17 -10.72 3.22 -0.31
CA GLN A 17 -10.25 1.83 -0.36
C GLN A 17 -10.15 1.32 -1.81
N LYS A 18 -11.25 1.41 -2.57
CA LYS A 18 -11.29 0.98 -3.96
C LYS A 18 -10.18 1.62 -4.80
N ASN A 19 -9.95 2.92 -4.65
CA ASN A 19 -8.94 3.62 -5.43
C ASN A 19 -7.50 3.24 -5.03
N PHE A 20 -7.24 2.94 -3.76
CA PHE A 20 -5.96 2.39 -3.34
C PHE A 20 -5.74 0.97 -3.89
N ASP A 21 -6.77 0.12 -3.83
CA ASP A 21 -6.72 -1.26 -4.37
C ASP A 21 -6.55 -1.29 -5.89
N GLU A 22 -7.16 -0.32 -6.59
CA GLU A 22 -7.02 -0.16 -8.03
C GLU A 22 -5.79 0.67 -8.44
N TYR A 23 -4.99 1.16 -7.47
CA TYR A 23 -3.82 2.00 -7.68
C TYR A 23 -4.11 3.25 -8.55
N ILE A 24 -5.22 3.93 -8.24
CA ILE A 24 -5.68 5.14 -8.93
C ILE A 24 -5.08 6.38 -8.27
N VAL A 25 -4.28 7.13 -9.04
CA VAL A 25 -3.78 8.46 -8.68
C VAL A 25 -4.81 9.54 -9.01
N GLY A 26 -4.76 10.65 -8.30
CA GLY A 26 -5.61 11.81 -8.54
C GLY A 26 -6.45 12.24 -7.35
N ARG A 27 -7.39 13.15 -7.63
CA ARG A 27 -8.42 13.58 -6.68
C ARG A 27 -9.66 12.72 -6.85
N TYR A 28 -10.11 12.13 -5.76
CA TYR A 28 -11.26 11.24 -5.80
C TYR A 28 -12.56 12.01 -5.91
N GLN A 29 -13.47 11.48 -6.70
CA GLN A 29 -14.81 12.01 -6.87
C GLN A 29 -15.76 11.34 -5.88
N CYS A 30 -16.49 12.12 -5.10
CA CYS A 30 -17.52 11.58 -4.22
C CYS A 30 -18.64 10.94 -5.06
N SER A 31 -19.05 9.72 -4.76
CA SER A 31 -20.14 9.04 -5.47
C SER A 31 -21.49 9.74 -5.32
N ASN A 32 -21.73 10.38 -4.17
CA ASN A 32 -23.01 11.02 -3.88
C ASN A 32 -23.13 12.41 -4.52
N CYS A 33 -22.17 13.31 -4.27
CA CYS A 33 -22.27 14.70 -4.72
C CYS A 33 -21.39 15.01 -5.94
N LYS A 34 -20.71 14.03 -6.52
CA LYS A 34 -19.83 14.15 -7.70
C LYS A 34 -18.70 15.19 -7.58
N ASN A 35 -18.44 15.74 -6.39
CA ASN A 35 -17.36 16.70 -6.15
C ASN A 35 -16.02 16.00 -5.94
N LYS A 36 -14.98 16.58 -6.56
CA LYS A 36 -13.59 16.16 -6.39
C LYS A 36 -13.07 16.61 -5.03
N GLN A 37 -12.51 15.69 -4.27
CA GLN A 37 -11.90 16.00 -2.97
C GLN A 37 -10.62 16.82 -3.13
N GLN A 38 -10.26 17.60 -2.12
CA GLN A 38 -9.05 18.44 -2.15
C GLN A 38 -7.76 17.62 -2.08
N ARG A 39 -7.79 16.49 -1.37
CA ARG A 39 -6.64 15.57 -1.21
C ARG A 39 -6.31 14.91 -2.55
N TYR A 40 -5.06 15.05 -2.99
CA TYR A 40 -4.54 14.42 -4.20
C TYR A 40 -3.69 13.19 -3.87
N ILE A 41 -4.15 12.01 -4.26
CA ILE A 41 -3.36 10.77 -4.09
C ILE A 41 -2.36 10.67 -5.22
N SER A 42 -1.08 10.58 -4.89
CA SER A 42 0.01 10.52 -5.86
C SER A 42 0.61 9.13 -5.93
N GLU A 43 1.48 8.90 -6.92
CA GLU A 43 2.22 7.64 -7.04
C GLU A 43 2.95 7.28 -5.73
N LEU A 44 3.49 8.26 -4.99
CA LEU A 44 4.15 8.02 -3.71
C LEU A 44 3.21 7.38 -2.66
N ASP A 45 1.98 7.87 -2.51
CA ASP A 45 1.03 7.30 -1.54
C ASP A 45 0.71 5.86 -1.87
N LEU A 46 0.50 5.58 -3.16
CA LEU A 46 0.24 4.25 -3.66
C LEU A 46 1.45 3.34 -3.46
N MET A 47 2.68 3.86 -3.63
CA MET A 47 3.91 3.10 -3.39
C MET A 47 4.10 2.76 -1.92
N ILE A 48 3.71 3.66 -1.01
CA ILE A 48 3.70 3.38 0.42
C ILE A 48 2.67 2.29 0.72
N TYR A 49 1.45 2.40 0.20
CA TYR A 49 0.43 1.36 0.35
C TYR A 49 0.91 0.00 -0.16
N PHE A 50 1.47 -0.02 -1.38
CA PHE A 50 2.07 -1.21 -1.98
C PHE A 50 3.17 -1.81 -1.09
N GLY A 51 4.09 -0.99 -0.59
CA GLY A 51 5.21 -1.45 0.22
C GLY A 51 4.76 -2.08 1.54
N ILE A 52 3.82 -1.46 2.24
CA ILE A 52 3.31 -2.05 3.48
C ILE A 52 2.50 -3.31 3.17
N SER A 53 1.73 -3.33 2.09
CA SER A 53 1.00 -4.53 1.65
C SER A 53 1.94 -5.70 1.37
N CYS A 54 2.96 -5.51 0.52
CA CYS A 54 3.95 -6.54 0.23
C CYS A 54 4.68 -7.03 1.48
N THR A 55 5.09 -6.12 2.36
CA THR A 55 5.76 -6.48 3.63
C THR A 55 4.84 -7.29 4.54
N SER A 56 3.57 -6.91 4.63
CA SER A 56 2.58 -7.60 5.46
C SER A 56 2.29 -8.99 4.93
N TYR A 57 2.17 -9.16 3.61
CA TYR A 57 2.02 -10.48 2.99
C TYR A 57 3.26 -11.35 3.21
N ALA A 58 4.47 -10.82 2.98
CA ALA A 58 5.71 -11.55 3.22
C ALA A 58 5.82 -12.03 4.68
N LEU A 59 5.56 -11.13 5.64
CA LEU A 59 5.61 -11.47 7.06
C LEU A 59 4.54 -12.52 7.42
N SER A 60 3.36 -12.43 6.81
CA SER A 60 2.29 -13.41 7.04
C SER A 60 2.68 -14.80 6.55
N ILE A 61 3.28 -14.89 5.36
CA ILE A 61 3.80 -16.15 4.82
C ILE A 61 4.87 -16.72 5.77
N PHE A 62 5.84 -15.89 6.20
CA PHE A 62 6.86 -16.28 7.16
C PHE A 62 6.25 -16.84 8.45
N LEU A 63 5.27 -16.14 9.03
CA LEU A 63 4.59 -16.54 10.26
C LEU A 63 3.86 -17.86 10.08
N VAL A 64 3.13 -18.04 8.97
CA VAL A 64 2.42 -19.28 8.68
C VAL A 64 3.38 -20.46 8.60
N PHE A 65 4.47 -20.35 7.83
CA PHE A 65 5.48 -21.43 7.77
C PHE A 65 6.10 -21.72 9.13
N SER A 66 6.46 -20.69 9.88
CA SER A 66 7.01 -20.85 11.23
C SER A 66 6.03 -21.56 12.16
N ILE A 67 4.74 -21.20 12.11
CA ILE A 67 3.69 -21.85 12.90
C ILE A 67 3.61 -23.34 12.55
N PHE A 68 3.55 -23.69 11.26
CA PHE A 68 3.48 -25.09 10.82
C PHE A 68 4.73 -25.89 11.19
N GLN A 69 5.91 -25.25 11.20
CA GLN A 69 7.17 -25.92 11.54
C GLN A 69 7.36 -26.14 13.05
N TYR A 70 6.94 -25.19 13.89
CA TYR A 70 7.23 -25.20 15.33
C TYR A 70 6.06 -25.63 16.22
N ILE A 71 4.81 -25.60 15.71
CA ILE A 71 3.62 -26.01 16.46
C ILE A 71 3.08 -27.30 15.88
N ASN A 72 3.12 -28.39 16.66
CA ASN A 72 2.61 -29.69 16.23
C ASN A 72 1.09 -29.88 16.46
N ASN A 73 0.45 -28.95 17.16
CA ASN A 73 -0.97 -29.05 17.49
C ASN A 73 -1.84 -28.25 16.51
N LEU A 74 -2.59 -28.98 15.66
CA LEU A 74 -3.47 -28.44 14.63
C LEU A 74 -4.49 -27.42 15.13
N ILE A 75 -5.01 -27.57 16.36
CA ILE A 75 -6.00 -26.65 16.92
C ILE A 75 -5.36 -25.28 17.15
N PHE A 76 -4.16 -25.24 17.72
CA PHE A 76 -3.43 -24.00 17.93
C PHE A 76 -3.02 -23.34 16.60
N ILE A 77 -2.57 -24.14 15.62
CA ILE A 77 -2.28 -23.64 14.27
C ILE A 77 -3.51 -22.94 13.68
N ALA A 78 -4.68 -23.59 13.74
CA ALA A 78 -5.92 -23.03 13.21
C ALA A 78 -6.28 -21.71 13.89
N ILE A 79 -6.20 -21.63 15.22
CA ILE A 79 -6.47 -20.40 15.98
C ILE A 79 -5.51 -19.29 15.55
N PHE A 80 -4.20 -19.55 15.45
CA PHE A 80 -3.23 -18.54 15.02
C PHE A 80 -3.49 -18.04 13.60
N VAL A 81 -3.80 -18.94 12.66
CA VAL A 81 -4.13 -18.56 11.29
C VAL A 81 -5.38 -17.68 11.23
N VAL A 82 -6.42 -18.00 12.00
CA VAL A 82 -7.63 -17.18 12.09
C VAL A 82 -7.31 -15.79 12.66
N ILE A 83 -6.53 -15.72 13.74
CA ILE A 83 -6.11 -14.44 14.34
C ILE A 83 -5.31 -13.61 13.33
N LEU A 84 -4.36 -14.22 12.62
CA LEU A 84 -3.56 -13.56 11.60
C LEU A 84 -4.45 -13.02 10.47
N PHE A 85 -5.43 -13.80 10.03
CA PHE A 85 -6.38 -13.37 9.00
C PHE A 85 -7.24 -12.18 9.44
N VAL A 86 -7.77 -12.22 10.67
CA VAL A 86 -8.53 -11.11 11.24
C VAL A 86 -7.66 -9.85 11.33
N PHE A 87 -6.41 -9.99 11.77
CA PHE A 87 -5.47 -8.87 11.84
C PHE A 87 -5.21 -8.27 10.46
N LEU A 88 -4.89 -9.09 9.46
CA LEU A 88 -4.66 -8.64 8.08
C LEU A 88 -5.90 -7.96 7.48
N PHE A 89 -7.09 -8.50 7.73
CA PHE A 89 -8.33 -7.91 7.28
C PHE A 89 -8.49 -6.48 7.79
N PHE A 90 -8.28 -6.27 9.09
CA PHE A 90 -8.34 -4.93 9.66
C PHE A 90 -7.21 -4.03 9.17
N LEU A 91 -5.99 -4.56 9.02
CA LEU A 91 -4.85 -3.84 8.49
C LEU A 91 -5.15 -3.27 7.10
N PHE A 92 -5.57 -4.11 6.15
CA PHE A 92 -5.89 -3.69 4.78
C PHE A 92 -7.13 -2.79 4.72
N ARG A 93 -8.09 -2.95 5.63
CA ARG A 93 -9.26 -2.09 5.71
C ARG A 93 -8.90 -0.66 6.17
N TYR A 94 -8.02 -0.51 7.16
CA TYR A 94 -7.72 0.79 7.77
C TYR A 94 -6.50 1.50 7.18
N MET A 95 -5.53 0.75 6.64
CA MET A 95 -4.32 1.31 6.03
C MET A 95 -4.58 2.38 4.95
N PRO A 96 -5.41 2.15 3.92
CA PRO A 96 -5.63 3.17 2.89
C PRO A 96 -6.26 4.45 3.46
N LEU A 97 -7.12 4.32 4.48
CA LEU A 97 -7.72 5.46 5.18
C LEU A 97 -6.66 6.25 5.95
N TRP A 98 -5.75 5.55 6.63
CA TRP A 98 -4.64 6.17 7.36
C TRP A 98 -3.67 6.89 6.43
N ILE A 99 -3.30 6.30 5.29
CA ILE A 99 -2.43 6.93 4.28
C ILE A 99 -3.11 8.17 3.68
N TYR A 100 -4.41 8.08 3.40
CA TYR A 100 -5.19 9.19 2.87
C TYR A 100 -5.18 10.39 3.82
N GLU A 101 -5.45 10.17 5.10
CA GLU A 101 -5.56 11.24 6.10
C GLU A 101 -4.19 11.80 6.51
N LYS A 102 -3.27 10.93 6.93
CA LYS A 102 -1.97 11.36 7.48
C LYS A 102 -1.01 11.85 6.40
N ALA A 103 -1.06 11.24 5.20
CA ALA A 103 -0.15 11.53 4.10
C ALA A 103 1.33 11.51 4.57
N PRO A 104 1.85 10.35 5.03
CA PRO A 104 2.98 10.25 5.95
C PRO A 104 4.27 10.95 5.49
N LEU A 105 4.51 11.06 4.19
CA LEU A 105 5.68 11.76 3.64
C LEU A 105 5.38 13.14 3.04
N LYS A 106 4.11 13.52 2.89
CA LYS A 106 3.71 14.72 2.14
C LYS A 106 2.70 15.60 2.85
N HIS A 107 2.81 15.67 4.16
CA HIS A 107 1.88 16.45 4.99
C HIS A 107 1.71 17.90 4.49
N ASN A 108 2.80 18.51 4.01
CA ASN A 108 2.85 19.91 3.57
C ASN A 108 2.35 20.17 2.13
N TRP A 109 2.16 19.13 1.30
CA TRP A 109 1.71 19.27 -0.09
C TRP A 109 0.64 18.25 -0.50
N LYS A 110 -0.10 17.71 0.47
CA LYS A 110 -1.15 16.71 0.28
C LYS A 110 -2.29 17.08 -0.68
N THR A 111 -2.47 18.37 -0.99
CA THR A 111 -3.50 18.91 -1.91
C THR A 111 -2.95 19.26 -3.29
N TYR A 112 -1.63 19.22 -3.46
CA TYR A 112 -0.97 19.60 -4.71
C TYR A 112 -1.29 18.60 -5.82
N ASN A 113 -1.68 19.12 -6.99
CA ASN A 113 -2.08 18.32 -8.14
C ASN A 113 -0.85 18.00 -9.00
N PHE A 114 -0.39 16.75 -8.95
CA PHE A 114 0.68 16.27 -9.82
C PHE A 114 0.11 15.90 -11.20
N LYS A 115 0.87 16.18 -12.27
CA LYS A 115 0.53 15.73 -13.64
C LYS A 115 1.10 14.32 -13.81
N GLU A 116 0.36 13.32 -13.37
CA GLU A 116 0.75 11.91 -13.43
C GLU A 116 -0.17 11.13 -14.37
N GLU A 117 0.38 10.14 -15.07
CA GLU A 117 -0.39 9.29 -15.96
C GLU A 117 -0.98 8.10 -15.19
N GLU A 118 -2.28 8.15 -14.92
CA GLU A 118 -2.98 7.17 -14.08
C GLU A 118 -2.90 5.74 -14.61
N LYS A 119 -3.23 5.53 -15.89
CA LYS A 119 -3.28 4.20 -16.53
C LYS A 119 -1.96 3.43 -16.43
N PRO A 120 -0.79 3.99 -16.82
CA PRO A 120 0.47 3.27 -16.73
C PRO A 120 0.94 3.04 -15.30
N ILE A 121 0.63 3.94 -14.35
CA ILE A 121 0.95 3.74 -12.92
C ILE A 121 0.13 2.57 -12.37
N SER A 122 -1.18 2.61 -12.53
CA SER A 122 -2.08 1.56 -12.05
C SER A 122 -1.71 0.19 -12.61
N LYS A 123 -1.52 0.10 -13.94
CA LYS A 123 -1.14 -1.16 -14.60
C LYS A 123 0.19 -1.69 -14.06
N ARG A 124 1.21 -0.84 -13.95
CA ARG A 124 2.54 -1.23 -13.46
C ARG A 124 2.50 -1.73 -12.02
N MET A 125 1.82 -1.02 -11.14
CA MET A 125 1.74 -1.40 -9.72
C MET A 125 0.97 -2.71 -9.51
N LYS A 126 -0.16 -2.90 -10.23
CA LYS A 126 -0.88 -4.19 -10.22
C LYS A 126 0.00 -5.33 -10.70
N TRP A 127 0.75 -5.12 -11.77
CA TRP A 127 1.65 -6.14 -12.32
C TRP A 127 2.79 -6.47 -11.34
N GLN A 128 3.38 -5.45 -10.71
CA GLN A 128 4.39 -5.64 -9.65
C GLN A 128 3.84 -6.43 -8.46
N PHE A 129 2.59 -6.16 -8.07
CA PHE A 129 1.92 -6.88 -6.99
C PHE A 129 1.66 -8.36 -7.34
N ILE A 130 1.13 -8.62 -8.53
CA ILE A 130 0.86 -9.98 -9.00
C ILE A 130 2.17 -10.79 -9.09
N MET A 131 3.21 -10.20 -9.68
CA MET A 131 4.52 -10.87 -9.77
C MET A 131 5.10 -11.15 -8.40
N PHE A 132 4.97 -10.22 -7.45
CA PHE A 132 5.40 -10.43 -6.08
C PHE A 132 4.67 -11.61 -5.44
N LEU A 133 3.35 -11.72 -5.60
CA LEU A 133 2.57 -12.86 -5.09
C LEU A 133 2.97 -14.18 -5.76
N LEU A 134 3.17 -14.20 -7.08
CA LEU A 134 3.56 -15.41 -7.81
C LEU A 134 4.93 -15.92 -7.36
N VAL A 135 5.92 -15.03 -7.30
CA VAL A 135 7.27 -15.34 -6.80
C VAL A 135 7.18 -15.83 -5.35
N SER A 136 6.39 -15.16 -4.51
CA SER A 136 6.22 -15.56 -3.11
C SER A 136 5.58 -16.93 -2.94
N PHE A 137 4.59 -17.25 -3.79
CA PHE A 137 3.95 -18.56 -3.79
C PHE A 137 4.91 -19.66 -4.25
N MET A 138 5.63 -19.45 -5.35
CA MET A 138 6.57 -20.44 -5.90
C MET A 138 7.69 -20.81 -4.92
N PHE A 139 8.26 -19.83 -4.23
CA PHE A 139 9.35 -20.08 -3.28
C PHE A 139 8.85 -20.46 -1.88
N GLY A 140 7.61 -20.11 -1.54
CA GLY A 140 7.00 -20.49 -0.27
C GLY A 140 6.69 -21.98 -0.18
N THR A 141 6.20 -22.61 -1.25
CA THR A 141 5.70 -24.01 -1.21
C THR A 141 6.77 -25.09 -1.06
N SER A 142 8.06 -24.74 -1.10
CA SER A 142 9.16 -25.69 -1.00
C SER A 142 10.12 -25.28 0.12
N GLU A 143 10.25 -26.15 1.12
CA GLU A 143 11.13 -25.96 2.28
C GLU A 143 12.60 -25.72 1.89
N GLN A 144 13.05 -26.31 0.77
CA GLN A 144 14.41 -26.16 0.28
C GLN A 144 14.73 -24.74 -0.18
N TYR A 145 13.73 -23.97 -0.61
CA TYR A 145 13.91 -22.61 -1.12
C TYR A 145 13.48 -21.51 -0.15
N THR A 146 13.06 -21.87 1.07
CA THR A 146 12.57 -20.91 2.07
C THR A 146 13.64 -19.87 2.44
N TYR A 147 14.92 -20.25 2.51
CA TYR A 147 16.01 -19.27 2.73
C TYR A 147 16.18 -18.28 1.57
N PHE A 148 16.11 -18.76 0.33
CA PHE A 148 16.16 -17.89 -0.85
C PHE A 148 14.97 -16.94 -0.90
N PHE A 149 13.78 -17.43 -0.52
CA PHE A 149 12.58 -16.61 -0.38
C PHE A 149 12.79 -15.44 0.59
N TYR A 150 13.39 -15.70 1.76
CA TYR A 150 13.65 -14.64 2.75
C TYR A 150 14.63 -13.58 2.23
N ILE A 151 15.71 -14.00 1.56
CA ILE A 151 16.65 -13.07 0.93
C ILE A 151 15.93 -12.20 -0.12
N LEU A 152 15.10 -12.82 -0.96
CA LEU A 152 14.34 -12.12 -1.99
C LEU A 152 13.34 -11.12 -1.39
N ILE A 153 12.64 -11.47 -0.32
CA ILE A 153 11.76 -10.53 0.40
C ILE A 153 12.54 -9.33 0.90
N VAL A 154 13.67 -9.56 1.58
CA VAL A 154 14.48 -8.48 2.16
C VAL A 154 14.99 -7.54 1.06
N LEU A 155 15.51 -8.09 -0.04
CA LEU A 155 15.94 -7.31 -1.20
C LEU A 155 14.78 -6.54 -1.82
N PHE A 156 13.61 -7.17 -1.96
CA PHE A 156 12.41 -6.54 -2.50
C PHE A 156 11.95 -5.36 -1.64
N ILE A 157 11.89 -5.53 -0.31
CA ILE A 157 11.57 -4.45 0.64
C ILE A 157 12.59 -3.31 0.49
N GLY A 158 13.88 -3.63 0.35
CA GLY A 158 14.93 -2.65 0.08
C GLY A 158 14.67 -1.84 -1.21
N ILE A 159 14.33 -2.53 -2.30
CA ILE A 159 14.00 -1.89 -3.59
C ILE A 159 12.78 -0.97 -3.46
N VAL A 160 11.74 -1.43 -2.76
CA VAL A 160 10.54 -0.63 -2.51
C VAL A 160 10.88 0.63 -1.71
N PHE A 161 11.69 0.50 -0.66
CA PHE A 161 12.11 1.65 0.15
C PHE A 161 12.92 2.67 -0.67
N ILE A 162 13.86 2.20 -1.49
CA ILE A 162 14.62 3.05 -2.41
C ILE A 162 13.65 3.77 -3.37
N LYS A 163 12.68 3.05 -3.94
CA LYS A 163 11.70 3.62 -4.87
C LYS A 163 10.81 4.67 -4.19
N ILE A 164 10.36 4.43 -2.96
CA ILE A 164 9.62 5.42 -2.14
C ILE A 164 10.48 6.68 -1.95
N LYS A 165 11.76 6.51 -1.58
CA LYS A 165 12.69 7.64 -1.39
C LYS A 165 12.90 8.45 -2.68
N LEU A 166 13.08 7.78 -3.81
CA LEU A 166 13.23 8.43 -5.12
C LEU A 166 11.97 9.20 -5.53
N LEU A 167 10.78 8.59 -5.37
CA LEU A 167 9.50 9.23 -5.66
C LEU A 167 9.27 10.45 -4.75
N TYR A 168 9.58 10.33 -3.46
CA TYR A 168 9.49 11.44 -2.52
C TYR A 168 10.36 12.62 -2.93
N ASN A 169 11.63 12.37 -3.26
CA ASN A 169 12.55 13.44 -3.69
C ASN A 169 12.06 14.11 -4.98
N LYS A 170 11.58 13.33 -5.94
CA LYS A 170 11.00 13.83 -7.20
C LYS A 170 9.76 14.70 -6.97
N GLU A 171 8.81 14.22 -6.16
CA GLU A 171 7.59 15.00 -5.83
C GLU A 171 7.93 16.29 -5.08
N LYS A 172 8.86 16.22 -4.12
CA LYS A 172 9.34 17.37 -3.35
C LYS A 172 9.97 18.43 -4.26
N GLU A 173 10.79 18.02 -5.22
CA GLU A 173 11.42 18.90 -6.19
C GLU A 173 10.39 19.56 -7.13
N ILE A 174 9.40 18.79 -7.62
CA ILE A 174 8.30 19.34 -8.43
C ILE A 174 7.53 20.40 -7.63
N PHE A 175 7.29 20.14 -6.34
CA PHE A 175 6.59 21.07 -5.47
C PHE A 175 7.40 22.34 -5.18
N SER A 176 8.71 22.21 -4.89
CA SER A 176 9.58 23.35 -4.58
C SER A 176 9.78 24.28 -5.79
N ARG A 177 10.07 23.71 -6.97
CA ARG A 177 10.23 24.47 -8.22
C ARG A 177 9.02 25.34 -8.53
N LYS A 178 7.80 24.85 -8.26
CA LYS A 178 6.57 25.56 -8.58
C LYS A 178 6.13 26.58 -7.53
N LYS A 179 6.62 26.45 -6.29
CA LYS A 179 6.45 27.47 -5.24
C LYS A 179 7.49 28.59 -5.33
N GLY A 180 8.44 28.53 -6.26
CA GLY A 180 9.55 29.49 -6.32
C GLY A 180 10.48 29.40 -5.11
N VAL A 181 10.42 28.31 -4.33
CA VAL A 181 11.29 28.07 -3.18
C VAL A 181 12.51 27.29 -3.69
N ILE A 182 13.32 27.99 -4.48
CA ILE A 182 14.71 27.63 -4.72
C ILE A 182 15.50 28.81 -4.17
N ASN A 183 15.98 28.66 -2.94
CA ASN A 183 17.24 29.27 -2.51
C ASN A 183 18.21 28.12 -2.32
#